data_AF-A0A2R7N3N7-F1
#
_entry.id   AF-A0A2R7N3N7-F1
#
_cell.length_a   1.000
_cell.length_b   1.000
_cell.length_c   1.000
_cell.angle_alpha   90.00
_cell.angle_beta   90.00
_cell.angle_gamma   90.00
#
_symmetry.space_group_name_H-M   'P 1'
#
loop_
_entity.id
_entity.type
_entity.pdbx_description
1 polymer ?
#
loop_
_entity_poly.entity_id
_entity_poly.type
_entity_poly.pdbx_seq_one_letter_code
_entity_poly.pdbx_strand_id
1 'polypeptide(L)'
;MKLPTELGDEYVNNVLSNLCLENLPCEEWKEIEGFENYAISNYGRVKSMERLAINPAGVKRKILDSIKKPNVFRYFNKHLKTHFYNVRCALSIEGKKYGKSVARLVYYHFVEKFDMDDLSFRISFKDNNQFNVHFRNLEKLTVSKLHRKSMNTGRGKRGNYQQAVSQYTVDGDFVASYANIYAASEALGIQPTYILPVINKKRTTARKFRWFVKDYVPSKEDFIPERKRELEKTFNTTLWKKLGQPLVDKSNPPACINLSLNDLPGERWKPIPELEGYFTISSKGRVKRLNTWTENRNKTFWGEHITSLSVLKSNSNYLYAQLSCNGRKYCLPITRLLYYCFVEEFDLKDKNLVIVNNSIPQWDIDISNLNLKPFSEILKERNKEYTTKVRTILNSKKTFNDSLWEKLGKPRINKKSPPAIFDLSLNDLPDEQWKPVPGFNRKYAISNKGRVKRLSGWGAGTHFYGEDQILSLNLTSDKSSYLYFKVHKKEDKAQKMLLRMLYYCFIEEFDLNNRTLRVVNENEPLWDIDLSRLSLRSMADAFN
;
A
#
# COMPACT_ATOMS: atom_id res chain seq x y z
N MET A 1 15.69 -32.81 -13.99
CA MET A 1 15.92 -34.21 -13.60
C MET A 1 16.84 -34.84 -14.65
N LYS A 2 17.59 -35.90 -14.31
CA LYS A 2 18.32 -36.71 -15.28
C LYS A 2 17.32 -37.40 -16.24
N LEU A 3 17.81 -37.89 -17.38
CA LEU A 3 17.02 -38.74 -18.27
C LEU A 3 16.54 -39.98 -17.49
N PRO A 4 15.25 -40.34 -17.55
CA PRO A 4 14.71 -41.50 -16.87
C PRO A 4 14.96 -42.77 -17.72
N THR A 5 16.21 -43.24 -17.73
CA THR A 5 16.63 -44.43 -18.50
C THR A 5 15.92 -45.70 -18.03
N GLU A 6 15.43 -45.71 -16.78
CA GLU A 6 14.60 -46.76 -16.21
C GLU A 6 13.26 -46.99 -16.92
N LEU A 7 12.81 -46.07 -17.78
CA LEU A 7 11.57 -46.22 -18.55
C LEU A 7 11.70 -47.15 -19.77
N GLY A 8 12.92 -47.57 -20.12
CA GLY A 8 13.15 -48.46 -21.28
C GLY A 8 12.84 -47.83 -22.64
N ASP A 9 12.74 -46.50 -22.73
CA ASP A 9 12.48 -45.80 -23.98
C ASP A 9 13.68 -45.88 -24.92
N GLU A 10 13.46 -46.46 -26.10
CA GLU A 10 14.52 -46.70 -27.09
C GLU A 10 15.21 -45.41 -27.54
N TYR A 11 14.45 -44.32 -27.71
CA TYR A 11 14.99 -43.03 -28.12
C TYR A 11 15.84 -42.40 -27.00
N VAL A 12 15.42 -42.54 -25.75
CA VAL A 12 16.22 -42.11 -24.59
C VAL A 12 17.55 -42.87 -24.53
N ASN A 13 17.52 -44.19 -24.72
CA ASN A 13 18.70 -45.04 -24.55
C ASN A 13 19.69 -44.89 -25.70
N ASN A 14 19.21 -44.92 -26.94
CA ASN A 14 20.06 -44.96 -28.13
C ASN A 14 20.50 -43.57 -28.62
N VAL A 15 19.68 -42.53 -28.39
CA VAL A 15 19.92 -41.19 -28.93
C VAL A 15 20.25 -40.19 -27.84
N LEU A 16 19.34 -39.95 -26.89
CA LEU A 16 19.51 -38.86 -25.91
C LEU A 16 20.58 -39.15 -24.85
N SER A 17 20.81 -40.42 -24.53
CA SER A 17 21.86 -40.86 -23.60
C SER A 17 23.22 -41.07 -24.27
N ASN A 18 23.28 -41.05 -25.60
CA ASN A 18 24.52 -41.22 -26.36
C ASN A 18 25.34 -39.91 -26.32
N LEU A 19 26.48 -39.96 -25.64
CA LEU A 19 27.40 -38.83 -25.47
C LEU A 19 28.67 -38.95 -26.33
N CYS A 20 28.75 -39.97 -27.19
CA CYS A 20 29.85 -40.14 -28.11
C CYS A 20 29.84 -39.03 -29.17
N LEU A 21 31.03 -38.54 -29.55
CA LEU A 21 31.19 -37.53 -30.59
C LEU A 21 30.95 -38.08 -32.00
N GLU A 22 30.97 -39.40 -32.15
CA GLU A 22 30.59 -40.07 -33.40
C GLU A 22 29.15 -39.73 -33.78
N ASN A 23 28.94 -39.52 -35.08
CA ASN A 23 27.63 -39.21 -35.62
C ASN A 23 26.77 -40.47 -35.66
N LEU A 24 25.49 -40.32 -35.32
CA LEU A 24 24.50 -41.35 -35.61
C LEU A 24 24.27 -41.44 -37.13
N PRO A 25 23.74 -42.57 -37.65
CA PRO A 25 23.37 -42.68 -39.06
C PRO A 25 22.45 -41.53 -39.48
N CYS A 26 22.79 -40.84 -40.58
CA CYS A 26 22.04 -39.69 -41.09
C CYS A 26 21.89 -38.52 -40.09
N GLU A 27 22.82 -38.38 -39.14
CA GLU A 27 22.83 -37.24 -38.23
C GLU A 27 23.39 -36.00 -38.92
N GLU A 28 22.58 -34.94 -38.95
CA GLU A 28 22.93 -33.63 -39.47
C GLU A 28 23.01 -32.63 -38.33
N TRP A 29 24.02 -31.77 -38.34
CA TRP A 29 24.25 -30.75 -37.31
C TRP A 29 24.06 -29.34 -37.86
N LYS A 30 23.43 -28.47 -37.07
CA LYS A 30 23.27 -27.03 -37.36
C LYS A 30 23.66 -26.20 -36.16
N GLU A 31 24.32 -25.07 -36.38
CA GLU A 31 24.61 -24.09 -35.32
C GLU A 31 23.32 -23.54 -34.72
N ILE A 32 23.33 -23.33 -33.41
CA ILE A 32 22.18 -22.76 -32.69
C ILE A 32 22.26 -21.23 -32.75
N GLU A 33 21.26 -20.60 -33.36
CA GLU A 33 21.18 -19.15 -33.53
C GLU A 33 21.10 -18.44 -32.15
N GLY A 34 21.98 -17.47 -31.91
CA GLY A 34 22.15 -16.79 -30.62
C GLY A 34 22.93 -17.60 -29.57
N PHE A 35 23.45 -18.76 -29.95
CA PHE A 35 24.29 -19.63 -29.14
C PHE A 35 25.37 -20.28 -30.02
N GLU A 36 26.18 -19.46 -30.67
CA GLU A 36 27.15 -19.84 -31.72
C GLU A 36 28.20 -20.84 -31.22
N ASN A 37 28.35 -20.99 -29.91
CA ASN A 37 29.22 -22.00 -29.29
C ASN A 37 28.63 -23.42 -29.26
N TYR A 38 27.43 -23.62 -29.82
CA TYR A 38 26.69 -24.88 -29.78
C TYR A 38 26.08 -25.21 -31.13
N ALA A 39 26.02 -26.51 -31.41
CA ALA A 39 25.27 -27.08 -32.51
C ALA A 39 24.18 -28.03 -31.99
N ILE A 40 23.09 -28.17 -32.74
CA ILE A 40 22.02 -29.12 -32.50
C ILE A 40 21.85 -30.04 -33.69
N SER A 41 21.63 -31.34 -33.42
CA SER A 41 21.38 -32.31 -34.48
C SER A 41 19.90 -32.48 -34.80
N ASN A 42 19.60 -33.04 -35.98
CA ASN A 42 18.25 -33.43 -36.39
C ASN A 42 17.62 -34.49 -35.46
N TYR A 43 18.44 -35.20 -34.68
CA TYR A 43 18.08 -36.12 -33.61
C TYR A 43 17.91 -35.44 -32.22
N GLY A 44 18.23 -34.15 -32.11
CA GLY A 44 18.12 -33.39 -30.86
C GLY A 44 19.29 -33.60 -29.89
N ARG A 45 20.42 -34.17 -30.33
CA ARG A 45 21.68 -34.10 -29.58
C ARG A 45 22.21 -32.67 -29.65
N VAL A 46 22.85 -32.21 -28.57
CA VAL A 46 23.41 -30.85 -28.48
C VAL A 46 24.91 -30.95 -28.28
N LYS A 47 25.69 -30.44 -29.22
CA LYS A 47 27.15 -30.41 -29.17
C LYS A 47 27.61 -29.03 -28.72
N SER A 48 28.51 -28.99 -27.75
CA SER A 48 29.29 -27.79 -27.43
C SER A 48 30.56 -27.82 -28.24
N MET A 49 30.81 -26.75 -28.98
CA MET A 49 31.98 -26.65 -29.84
C MET A 49 33.22 -26.24 -29.06
N GLU A 50 34.38 -26.70 -29.55
CA GLU A 50 35.70 -26.36 -29.05
C GLU A 50 35.92 -24.84 -29.10
N ARG A 51 36.38 -24.25 -28.00
CA ARG A 51 36.63 -22.82 -27.90
C ARG A 51 37.55 -22.45 -26.73
N LEU A 52 38.14 -21.27 -26.80
CA LEU A 52 38.81 -20.64 -25.67
C LEU A 52 37.80 -19.79 -24.90
N ALA A 53 37.52 -20.15 -23.65
CA ALA A 53 36.65 -19.40 -22.77
C ALA A 53 37.45 -18.72 -21.66
N ILE A 54 37.18 -17.43 -21.42
CA ILE A 54 37.79 -16.68 -20.32
C ILE A 54 36.86 -16.76 -19.11
N ASN A 55 37.36 -17.17 -17.95
CA ASN A 55 36.58 -17.15 -16.71
C ASN A 55 36.47 -15.71 -16.15
N PRO A 56 35.59 -15.44 -15.18
CA PRO A 56 35.47 -14.11 -14.56
C PRO A 56 36.76 -13.58 -13.90
N ALA A 57 37.73 -14.47 -13.65
CA ALA A 57 39.05 -14.12 -13.10
C ALA A 57 40.13 -13.91 -14.19
N GLY A 58 39.75 -13.85 -15.48
CA GLY A 58 40.66 -13.59 -16.60
C GLY A 58 41.44 -14.81 -17.11
N VAL A 59 41.26 -15.99 -16.51
CA VAL A 59 41.97 -17.23 -16.91
C VAL A 59 41.35 -17.82 -18.17
N LYS A 60 42.17 -18.01 -19.20
CA LYS A 60 41.80 -18.70 -20.44
C LYS A 60 41.73 -20.21 -20.20
N ARG A 61 40.58 -20.82 -20.47
CA ARG A 61 40.36 -22.27 -20.44
C ARG A 61 39.96 -22.76 -21.83
N LYS A 62 40.67 -23.78 -22.32
CA LYS A 62 40.27 -24.51 -23.51
C LYS A 62 39.10 -25.44 -23.17
N ILE A 63 37.95 -25.23 -23.81
CA ILE A 63 36.78 -26.11 -23.75
C ILE A 63 36.83 -26.98 -24.99
N LEU A 64 36.81 -28.30 -24.83
CA LEU A 64 36.79 -29.26 -25.94
C LEU A 64 35.36 -29.57 -26.39
N ASP A 65 35.27 -30.10 -27.61
CA ASP A 65 34.06 -30.67 -28.16
C ASP A 65 33.42 -31.69 -27.20
N SER A 66 32.13 -31.54 -26.95
CA SER A 66 31.39 -32.46 -26.07
C SER A 66 29.90 -32.48 -26.37
N ILE A 67 29.30 -33.68 -26.40
CA ILE A 67 27.85 -33.83 -26.41
C ILE A 67 27.32 -33.51 -25.00
N LYS A 68 26.34 -32.61 -24.93
CA LYS A 68 25.71 -32.17 -23.69
C LYS A 68 24.62 -33.14 -23.26
N LYS A 69 24.70 -33.54 -21.99
CA LYS A 69 23.65 -34.31 -21.32
C LYS A 69 22.36 -33.48 -21.28
N PRO A 70 21.25 -33.96 -21.87
CA PRO A 70 19.98 -33.25 -21.79
C PRO A 70 19.37 -33.37 -20.39
N ASN A 71 18.55 -32.39 -20.04
CA ASN A 71 17.75 -32.34 -18.82
C ASN A 71 16.30 -32.65 -19.14
N VAL A 72 15.63 -33.37 -18.25
CA VAL A 72 14.19 -33.63 -18.40
C VAL A 72 13.41 -32.86 -17.35
N PHE A 73 12.34 -32.21 -17.79
CA PHE A 73 11.31 -31.65 -16.95
C PHE A 73 10.11 -32.60 -16.91
N ARG A 74 9.77 -33.10 -15.72
CA ARG A 74 8.68 -34.04 -15.49
C ARG A 74 7.46 -33.29 -14.93
N TYR A 75 6.27 -33.55 -15.46
CA TYR A 75 5.01 -33.03 -14.95
C TYR A 75 3.95 -34.14 -14.88
N PHE A 76 3.08 -34.06 -13.88
CA PHE A 76 2.07 -35.08 -13.63
C PHE A 76 0.71 -34.67 -14.23
N ASN A 77 0.13 -35.54 -15.06
CA ASN A 77 -1.23 -35.37 -15.54
C ASN A 77 -2.21 -36.01 -14.55
N LYS A 78 -2.96 -35.17 -13.83
CA LYS A 78 -3.94 -35.61 -12.82
C LYS A 78 -5.06 -36.48 -13.39
N HIS A 79 -5.41 -36.31 -14.67
CA HIS A 79 -6.51 -37.04 -15.29
C HIS A 79 -6.11 -38.46 -15.67
N LEU A 80 -4.97 -38.62 -16.35
CA LEU A 80 -4.44 -39.92 -16.74
C LEU A 80 -3.68 -40.63 -15.62
N LYS A 81 -3.41 -39.92 -14.51
CA LYS A 81 -2.53 -40.39 -13.42
C LYS A 81 -1.14 -40.81 -13.91
N THR A 82 -0.65 -40.18 -14.97
CA THR A 82 0.62 -40.52 -15.63
C THR A 82 1.56 -39.32 -15.67
N HIS A 83 2.86 -39.61 -15.73
CA HIS A 83 3.90 -38.59 -15.89
C HIS A 83 4.16 -38.31 -17.37
N PHE A 84 4.40 -37.05 -17.66
CA PHE A 84 4.82 -36.55 -18.96
C PHE A 84 6.13 -35.79 -18.80
N TYR A 85 6.88 -35.68 -19.89
CA TYR A 85 8.27 -35.27 -19.93
C TYR A 85 8.49 -34.19 -20.98
N ASN A 86 9.48 -33.32 -20.76
CA ASN A 86 9.95 -32.36 -21.74
C ASN A 86 11.48 -32.37 -21.72
N VAL A 87 12.08 -32.67 -22.87
CA VAL A 87 13.53 -32.66 -23.05
C VAL A 87 14.01 -31.21 -23.23
N ARG A 88 14.98 -30.82 -22.41
CA ARG A 88 15.59 -29.50 -22.38
C ARG A 88 17.11 -29.61 -22.44
N CYS A 89 17.78 -28.63 -23.03
CA CYS A 89 19.22 -28.47 -22.93
C CYS A 89 19.56 -27.21 -22.13
N ALA A 90 20.75 -27.19 -21.54
CA ALA A 90 21.31 -26.00 -20.92
C ALA A 90 22.40 -25.44 -21.84
N LEU A 91 22.16 -24.24 -22.38
CA LEU A 91 23.10 -23.50 -23.19
C LEU A 91 23.73 -22.39 -22.34
N SER A 92 24.95 -21.97 -22.64
CA SER A 92 25.59 -20.89 -21.90
C SER A 92 26.39 -19.96 -22.81
N ILE A 93 26.11 -18.68 -22.68
CA ILE A 93 26.75 -17.57 -23.39
C ILE A 93 27.06 -16.49 -22.34
N GLU A 94 28.26 -15.90 -22.39
CA GLU A 94 28.73 -14.86 -21.45
C GLU A 94 28.55 -15.22 -19.96
N GLY A 95 28.76 -16.49 -19.59
CA GLY A 95 28.62 -16.96 -18.20
C GLY A 95 27.17 -17.13 -17.72
N LYS A 96 26.16 -16.69 -18.49
CA LYS A 96 24.74 -16.92 -18.20
C LYS A 96 24.29 -18.28 -18.74
N LYS A 97 23.34 -18.94 -18.06
CA LYS A 97 22.81 -20.26 -18.45
C LYS A 97 21.35 -20.12 -18.89
N TYR A 98 21.01 -20.75 -20.01
CA TYR A 98 19.69 -20.71 -20.62
C TYR A 98 19.14 -22.14 -20.79
N GLY A 99 17.97 -22.39 -20.22
CA GLY A 99 17.25 -23.65 -20.45
C GLY A 99 16.39 -23.53 -21.70
N LYS A 100 16.71 -24.29 -22.76
CA LYS A 100 15.94 -24.28 -24.02
C LYS A 100 15.28 -25.65 -24.26
N SER A 101 14.11 -25.65 -24.90
CA SER A 101 13.41 -26.88 -25.29
C SER A 101 14.11 -27.48 -26.50
N VAL A 102 14.51 -28.76 -26.40
CA VAL A 102 15.18 -29.45 -27.52
C VAL A 102 14.25 -29.58 -28.72
N ALA A 103 12.98 -29.96 -28.49
CA ALA A 103 11.98 -30.05 -29.57
C ALA A 103 11.78 -28.72 -30.31
N ARG A 104 11.75 -27.57 -29.61
CA ARG A 104 11.65 -26.25 -30.28
C ARG A 104 12.89 -25.95 -31.10
N LEU A 105 14.08 -26.22 -30.57
CA LEU A 105 15.34 -26.00 -31.30
C LEU A 105 15.42 -26.88 -32.55
N VAL A 106 15.11 -28.18 -32.45
CA VAL A 106 15.11 -29.08 -33.61
C VAL A 106 14.11 -28.60 -34.66
N TYR A 107 12.88 -28.26 -34.27
CA TYR A 107 11.88 -27.77 -35.23
C TYR A 107 12.34 -26.48 -35.92
N TYR A 108 12.88 -25.53 -35.15
CA TYR A 108 13.36 -24.26 -35.67
C TYR A 108 14.47 -24.43 -36.72
N HIS A 109 15.43 -25.33 -36.46
CA HIS A 109 16.58 -25.51 -37.34
C HIS A 109 16.35 -26.48 -38.51
N PHE A 110 15.45 -27.45 -38.37
CA PHE A 110 15.27 -28.54 -39.36
C PHE A 110 13.88 -28.57 -40.03
N VAL A 111 12.92 -27.73 -39.61
CA VAL A 111 11.57 -27.73 -40.19
C VAL A 111 11.15 -26.33 -40.66
N GLU A 112 11.06 -25.35 -39.76
CA GLU A 112 10.57 -24.00 -40.07
C GLU A 112 11.08 -22.99 -39.04
N LYS A 113 11.62 -21.85 -39.48
CA LYS A 113 11.99 -20.74 -38.58
C LYS A 113 10.75 -20.02 -38.06
N PHE A 114 10.76 -19.63 -36.78
CA PHE A 114 9.67 -18.91 -36.12
C PHE A 114 10.21 -18.09 -34.94
N ASP A 115 9.44 -17.12 -34.44
CA ASP A 115 9.80 -16.43 -33.19
C ASP A 115 9.86 -17.42 -32.01
N MET A 116 11.06 -17.65 -31.48
CA MET A 116 11.33 -18.60 -30.41
C MET A 116 10.61 -18.26 -29.11
N ASP A 117 10.16 -17.01 -28.93
CA ASP A 117 9.39 -16.56 -27.78
C ASP A 117 7.87 -16.53 -28.02
N ASP A 118 7.39 -16.82 -29.24
CA ASP A 118 5.96 -16.92 -29.51
C ASP A 118 5.33 -18.12 -28.79
N LEU A 119 4.36 -17.80 -27.93
CA LEU A 119 3.59 -18.74 -27.10
C LEU A 119 2.22 -19.10 -27.71
N SER A 120 1.85 -18.55 -28.86
CA SER A 120 0.59 -18.80 -29.56
C SER A 120 0.46 -20.24 -30.09
N PHE A 121 1.59 -20.94 -30.24
CA PHE A 121 1.67 -22.33 -30.65
C PHE A 121 2.58 -23.17 -29.74
N ARG A 122 2.50 -24.48 -29.94
CA ARG A 122 3.33 -25.49 -29.28
C ARG A 122 3.81 -26.51 -30.30
N ILE A 123 5.02 -27.01 -30.09
CA ILE A 123 5.54 -28.16 -30.83
C ILE A 123 4.99 -29.42 -30.16
N SER A 124 4.30 -30.24 -30.94
CA SER A 124 3.74 -31.53 -30.55
C SER A 124 4.51 -32.67 -31.20
N PHE A 125 4.23 -33.89 -30.74
CA PHE A 125 4.85 -35.13 -31.17
C PHE A 125 3.80 -35.98 -31.89
N LYS A 126 4.10 -36.46 -33.09
CA LYS A 126 3.16 -37.24 -33.92
C LYS A 126 2.93 -38.62 -33.32
N ASP A 127 3.99 -39.28 -32.88
CA ASP A 127 3.97 -40.61 -32.24
C ASP A 127 3.53 -40.60 -30.76
N ASN A 128 3.20 -39.43 -30.20
CA ASN A 128 2.88 -39.23 -28.79
C ASN A 128 4.02 -39.54 -27.79
N ASN A 129 5.23 -39.84 -28.25
CA ASN A 129 6.43 -39.98 -27.42
C ASN A 129 7.14 -38.63 -27.28
N GLN A 130 7.24 -38.13 -26.05
CA GLN A 130 7.82 -36.81 -25.75
C GLN A 130 9.36 -36.82 -25.68
N PHE A 131 9.97 -38.00 -25.73
CA PHE A 131 11.43 -38.16 -25.84
C PHE A 131 11.88 -38.17 -27.30
N ASN A 132 11.05 -38.64 -28.23
CA ASN A 132 11.34 -38.65 -29.66
C ASN A 132 11.29 -37.24 -30.26
N VAL A 133 12.39 -36.51 -30.09
CA VAL A 133 12.58 -35.14 -30.58
C VAL A 133 13.10 -35.07 -32.01
N HIS A 134 13.13 -36.18 -32.76
CA HIS A 134 13.58 -36.21 -34.14
C HIS A 134 12.71 -35.31 -35.02
N PHE A 135 13.31 -34.52 -35.91
CA PHE A 135 12.59 -33.47 -36.66
C PHE A 135 11.34 -33.97 -37.40
N ARG A 136 11.38 -35.19 -37.98
CA ARG A 136 10.23 -35.79 -38.69
C ARG A 136 9.02 -36.08 -37.78
N ASN A 137 9.27 -36.30 -36.49
CA ASN A 137 8.22 -36.59 -35.50
C ASN A 137 7.56 -35.33 -34.95
N LEU A 138 8.11 -34.15 -35.20
CA LEU A 138 7.61 -32.91 -34.64
C LEU A 138 6.56 -32.23 -35.55
N GLU A 139 5.60 -31.54 -34.94
CA GLU A 139 4.59 -30.74 -35.63
C GLU A 139 4.25 -29.45 -34.86
N LYS A 140 3.93 -28.36 -35.57
CA LYS A 140 3.55 -27.06 -35.00
C LYS A 140 2.03 -26.95 -34.89
N LEU A 141 1.49 -26.82 -33.67
CA LEU A 141 0.04 -26.71 -33.43
C LEU A 141 -0.32 -25.44 -32.65
N THR A 142 -1.37 -24.74 -33.11
CA THR A 142 -2.04 -23.68 -32.33
C THR A 142 -2.62 -24.22 -31.03
N VAL A 143 -2.76 -23.37 -30.00
CA VAL A 143 -3.35 -23.75 -28.71
C VAL A 143 -4.71 -24.44 -28.83
N SER A 144 -5.60 -23.96 -29.71
CA SER A 144 -6.93 -24.55 -29.93
C SER A 144 -6.88 -25.98 -30.49
N LYS A 145 -6.08 -26.21 -31.54
CA LYS A 145 -5.84 -27.54 -32.13
C LYS A 145 -5.19 -28.49 -31.12
N LEU A 146 -4.22 -28.03 -30.32
CA LEU A 146 -3.59 -28.85 -29.29
C LEU A 146 -4.60 -29.27 -28.21
N HIS A 147 -5.45 -28.34 -27.77
CA HIS A 147 -6.51 -28.64 -26.80
C HIS A 147 -7.49 -29.68 -27.34
N ARG A 148 -7.90 -29.55 -28.61
CA ARG A 148 -8.72 -30.56 -29.30
C ARG A 148 -8.01 -31.92 -29.40
N LYS A 149 -6.73 -31.95 -29.78
CA LYS A 149 -5.92 -33.18 -29.82
C LYS A 149 -5.87 -33.85 -28.45
N SER A 150 -5.59 -33.08 -27.39
CA SER A 150 -5.56 -33.56 -26.01
C SER A 150 -6.91 -34.15 -25.55
N MET A 151 -8.03 -33.50 -25.90
CA MET A 151 -9.37 -34.00 -25.61
C MET A 151 -9.71 -35.30 -26.38
N ASN A 152 -9.30 -35.38 -27.65
CA ASN A 152 -9.51 -36.56 -28.49
C ASN A 152 -8.71 -37.75 -27.96
N THR A 153 -7.45 -37.55 -27.58
CA THR A 153 -6.58 -38.58 -27.00
C THR A 153 -6.87 -38.89 -25.52
N GLY A 154 -7.96 -38.36 -24.96
CA GLY A 154 -8.36 -38.62 -23.56
C GLY A 154 -7.41 -38.02 -22.51
N ARG A 155 -6.53 -37.09 -22.87
CA ARG A 155 -5.54 -36.45 -21.96
C ARG A 155 -6.14 -35.33 -21.10
N GLY A 156 -7.40 -34.95 -21.34
CA GLY A 156 -8.11 -33.90 -20.61
C GLY A 156 -9.53 -34.32 -20.20
N LYS A 157 -10.04 -33.72 -19.13
CA LYS A 157 -11.39 -33.99 -18.60
C LYS A 157 -12.45 -33.61 -19.65
N ARG A 158 -13.15 -34.61 -20.21
CA ARG A 158 -14.30 -34.38 -21.08
C ARG A 158 -15.46 -33.84 -20.25
N GLY A 159 -15.80 -32.58 -20.46
CA GLY A 159 -17.09 -32.03 -20.03
C GLY A 159 -18.17 -32.43 -21.05
N ASN A 160 -19.43 -32.54 -20.61
CA ASN A 160 -20.54 -32.78 -21.53
C ASN A 160 -20.86 -31.50 -22.32
N TYR A 161 -20.02 -31.14 -23.31
CA TYR A 161 -20.20 -29.93 -24.13
C TYR A 161 -21.22 -30.10 -25.26
N GLN A 162 -21.68 -31.34 -25.51
CA GLN A 162 -22.68 -31.66 -26.52
C GLN A 162 -24.12 -31.46 -26.03
N GLN A 163 -24.34 -31.25 -24.74
CA GLN A 163 -25.68 -31.04 -24.19
C GLN A 163 -26.33 -29.76 -24.71
N ALA A 164 -27.62 -29.83 -25.03
CA ALA A 164 -28.44 -28.68 -25.40
C ALA A 164 -28.68 -27.77 -24.20
N VAL A 165 -28.70 -26.45 -24.44
CA VAL A 165 -28.74 -25.45 -23.36
C VAL A 165 -29.71 -24.33 -23.66
N SER A 166 -30.31 -23.79 -22.60
CA SER A 166 -31.15 -22.59 -22.63
C SER A 166 -30.50 -21.47 -21.82
N GLN A 167 -30.54 -20.27 -22.39
CA GLN A 167 -29.98 -19.04 -21.88
C GLN A 167 -31.10 -18.19 -21.26
N TYR A 168 -30.85 -17.65 -20.08
CA TYR A 168 -31.77 -16.77 -19.36
C TYR A 168 -31.05 -15.52 -18.85
N THR A 169 -31.77 -14.42 -18.66
CA THR A 169 -31.30 -13.28 -17.87
C THR A 169 -31.07 -13.72 -16.42
N VAL A 170 -30.40 -12.88 -15.63
CA VAL A 170 -30.25 -13.16 -14.19
C VAL A 170 -31.55 -12.98 -13.41
N ASP A 171 -32.52 -12.30 -14.00
CA ASP A 171 -33.80 -11.95 -13.40
C ASP A 171 -34.87 -13.01 -13.70
N GLY A 172 -34.60 -13.95 -14.61
CA GLY A 172 -35.47 -15.10 -14.89
C GLY A 172 -35.98 -15.16 -16.33
N ASP A 173 -35.75 -14.14 -17.14
CA ASP A 173 -36.34 -14.05 -18.47
C ASP A 173 -35.62 -14.96 -19.46
N PHE A 174 -36.39 -15.72 -20.25
CA PHE A 174 -35.86 -16.55 -21.31
C PHE A 174 -35.24 -15.69 -22.42
N VAL A 175 -34.07 -16.10 -22.92
CA VAL A 175 -33.35 -15.38 -23.99
C VAL A 175 -33.29 -16.22 -25.28
N ALA A 176 -32.74 -17.44 -25.20
CA ALA A 176 -32.55 -18.30 -26.38
C ALA A 176 -32.23 -19.75 -25.97
N SER A 177 -32.38 -20.69 -26.92
CA SER A 177 -31.92 -22.08 -26.78
C SER A 177 -30.95 -22.46 -27.89
N TYR A 178 -29.99 -23.33 -27.58
CA TYR A 178 -28.95 -23.78 -28.51
C TYR A 178 -28.86 -25.30 -28.54
N ALA A 179 -28.53 -25.85 -29.71
CA ALA A 179 -28.41 -27.30 -29.90
C ALA A 179 -27.32 -27.92 -29.00
N ASN A 180 -26.23 -27.19 -28.73
CA ASN A 180 -25.19 -27.58 -27.79
C ASN A 180 -24.38 -26.37 -27.28
N ILE A 181 -23.45 -26.59 -26.34
CA ILE A 181 -22.62 -25.51 -25.77
C ILE A 181 -21.70 -24.87 -26.82
N TYR A 182 -21.25 -25.61 -27.83
CA TYR A 182 -20.42 -25.05 -28.91
C TYR A 182 -21.20 -24.05 -29.76
N ALA A 183 -22.43 -24.39 -30.14
CA ALA A 183 -23.32 -23.48 -30.87
C ALA A 183 -23.58 -22.18 -30.08
N ALA A 184 -23.83 -22.29 -28.77
CA ALA A 184 -23.95 -21.13 -27.89
C ALA A 184 -22.66 -20.29 -27.81
N SER A 185 -21.51 -20.97 -27.74
CA SER A 185 -20.19 -20.35 -27.71
C SER A 185 -19.87 -19.54 -28.96
N GLU A 186 -20.18 -20.10 -30.14
CA GLU A 186 -19.96 -19.44 -31.43
C GLU A 186 -20.88 -18.23 -31.60
N ALA A 187 -22.17 -18.38 -31.31
CA ALA A 187 -23.15 -17.30 -31.42
C ALA A 187 -22.82 -16.11 -30.50
N LEU A 188 -22.28 -16.36 -29.31
CA LEU A 188 -22.04 -15.32 -28.30
C LEU A 188 -20.57 -14.89 -28.19
N GLY A 189 -19.65 -15.57 -28.87
CA GLY A 189 -18.20 -15.39 -28.71
C GLY A 189 -17.72 -15.65 -27.28
N ILE A 190 -18.24 -16.70 -26.63
CA ILE A 190 -17.91 -17.07 -25.24
C ILE A 190 -17.27 -18.45 -25.25
N GLN A 191 -16.12 -18.66 -24.60
CA GLN A 191 -15.52 -20.00 -24.56
C GLN A 191 -16.46 -21.02 -23.87
N PRO A 192 -16.60 -22.26 -24.39
CA PRO A 192 -17.46 -23.30 -23.81
C PRO A 192 -17.17 -23.59 -22.33
N THR A 193 -15.92 -23.40 -21.93
CA THR A 193 -15.41 -23.55 -20.56
C THR A 193 -16.03 -22.56 -19.56
N TYR A 194 -16.69 -21.49 -20.02
CA TYR A 194 -17.43 -20.57 -19.15
C TYR A 194 -18.88 -21.00 -18.92
N ILE A 195 -19.53 -21.62 -19.90
CA ILE A 195 -20.94 -22.03 -19.84
C ILE A 195 -21.11 -23.30 -18.99
N LEU A 196 -20.28 -24.33 -19.25
CA LEU A 196 -20.40 -25.62 -18.59
C LEU A 196 -20.33 -25.56 -17.05
N PRO A 197 -19.45 -24.76 -16.40
CA PRO A 197 -19.45 -24.61 -14.96
C PRO A 197 -20.73 -23.99 -14.39
N VAL A 198 -21.44 -23.16 -15.15
CA VAL A 198 -22.71 -22.55 -14.72
C VAL A 198 -23.81 -23.59 -14.64
N ILE A 199 -23.92 -24.41 -15.69
CA ILE A 199 -24.87 -25.54 -15.74
C ILE A 199 -24.62 -26.52 -14.59
N ASN A 200 -23.34 -26.78 -14.28
CA ASN A 200 -22.94 -27.64 -13.17
C ASN A 200 -23.02 -26.97 -11.79
N LYS A 201 -23.66 -25.80 -11.67
CA LYS A 201 -23.80 -25.01 -10.43
C LYS A 201 -22.47 -24.65 -9.74
N LYS A 202 -21.33 -24.72 -10.45
CA LYS A 202 -19.99 -24.33 -9.95
C LYS A 202 -19.71 -22.85 -10.10
N ARG A 203 -20.42 -22.19 -11.00
CA ARG A 203 -20.41 -20.74 -11.20
C ARG A 203 -21.85 -20.25 -11.30
N THR A 204 -22.05 -18.98 -10.98
CA THR A 204 -23.37 -18.37 -11.03
C THR A 204 -23.71 -17.88 -12.43
N THR A 205 -22.79 -17.27 -13.15
CA THR A 205 -23.08 -16.68 -14.47
C THR A 205 -21.95 -16.94 -15.46
N ALA A 206 -22.29 -16.91 -16.75
CA ALA A 206 -21.33 -16.77 -17.83
C ALA A 206 -21.66 -15.46 -18.56
N ARG A 207 -20.75 -14.48 -18.45
CA ARG A 207 -21.03 -13.07 -18.74
C ARG A 207 -22.21 -12.55 -17.90
N LYS A 208 -23.34 -12.21 -18.55
CA LYS A 208 -24.51 -11.61 -17.92
C LYS A 208 -25.70 -12.57 -17.80
N PHE A 209 -25.50 -13.85 -18.13
CA PHE A 209 -26.60 -14.81 -18.30
C PHE A 209 -26.45 -16.02 -17.38
N ARG A 210 -27.62 -16.60 -17.07
CA ARG A 210 -27.79 -17.92 -16.46
C ARG A 210 -27.97 -18.95 -17.57
N TRP A 211 -27.54 -20.18 -17.27
CA TRP A 211 -27.53 -21.28 -18.23
C TRP A 211 -28.06 -22.54 -17.59
N PHE A 212 -29.02 -23.16 -18.25
CA PHE A 212 -29.64 -24.40 -17.82
C PHE A 212 -29.65 -25.41 -18.97
N VAL A 213 -29.82 -26.69 -18.63
CA VAL A 213 -30.07 -27.73 -19.64
C VAL A 213 -31.39 -27.41 -20.34
N LYS A 214 -31.48 -27.63 -21.66
CA LYS A 214 -32.64 -27.22 -22.46
C LYS A 214 -33.98 -27.75 -21.91
N ASP A 215 -33.98 -28.99 -21.43
CA ASP A 215 -35.19 -29.68 -20.94
C ASP A 215 -35.54 -29.32 -19.50
N TYR A 216 -34.77 -28.43 -18.87
CA TYR A 216 -35.01 -27.97 -17.51
C TYR A 216 -35.66 -26.58 -17.52
N VAL A 217 -36.82 -26.46 -16.85
CA VAL A 217 -37.52 -25.19 -16.63
C VAL A 217 -37.11 -24.65 -15.25
N PRO A 218 -36.33 -23.57 -15.18
CA PRO A 218 -35.87 -23.03 -13.90
C PRO A 218 -36.98 -22.32 -13.13
N SER A 219 -37.02 -22.54 -11.83
CA SER A 219 -37.88 -21.84 -10.86
C SER A 219 -37.25 -20.50 -10.44
N LYS A 220 -37.99 -19.63 -9.73
CA LYS A 220 -37.44 -18.35 -9.23
C LYS A 220 -36.24 -18.57 -8.31
N GLU A 221 -36.28 -19.64 -7.52
CA GLU A 221 -35.26 -20.05 -6.58
C GLU A 221 -33.95 -20.41 -7.30
N ASP A 222 -34.03 -20.97 -8.51
CA ASP A 222 -32.85 -21.30 -9.32
C ASP A 222 -32.08 -20.05 -9.79
N PHE A 223 -32.69 -18.87 -9.74
CA PHE A 223 -32.02 -17.61 -10.05
C PHE A 223 -31.36 -16.98 -8.81
N ILE A 224 -31.56 -17.54 -7.62
CA ILE A 224 -30.92 -17.10 -6.38
C ILE A 224 -29.76 -18.06 -6.08
N PRO A 225 -28.49 -17.62 -6.19
CA PRO A 225 -27.34 -18.49 -5.92
C PRO A 225 -27.37 -19.07 -4.50
N GLU A 226 -27.25 -20.40 -4.40
CA GLU A 226 -27.07 -21.09 -3.12
C GLU A 226 -25.85 -20.53 -2.37
N ARG A 227 -26.10 -19.92 -1.20
CA ARG A 227 -25.02 -19.47 -0.31
C ARG A 227 -24.44 -20.71 0.37
N LYS A 228 -23.15 -20.98 0.19
CA LYS A 228 -22.44 -21.85 1.15
C LYS A 228 -22.63 -21.21 2.53
N ARG A 229 -23.34 -21.90 3.43
CA ARG A 229 -23.55 -21.51 4.82
C ARG A 229 -22.19 -21.47 5.53
N GLU A 230 -21.42 -20.40 5.33
CA GLU A 230 -20.48 -19.97 6.35
C GLU A 230 -21.32 -19.60 7.58
N LEU A 231 -20.91 -20.05 8.77
CA LEU A 231 -21.55 -19.69 10.04
C LEU A 231 -21.90 -18.21 10.04
N GLU A 232 -23.20 -17.88 9.99
CA GLU A 232 -23.67 -16.50 9.93
C GLU A 232 -23.10 -15.78 11.15
N LYS A 233 -22.21 -14.82 10.91
CA LYS A 233 -21.68 -13.98 11.97
C LYS A 233 -22.81 -13.07 12.42
N THR A 234 -23.50 -13.45 13.49
CA THR A 234 -24.61 -12.69 14.08
C THR A 234 -24.13 -11.58 15.03
N PHE A 235 -22.84 -11.58 15.39
CA PHE A 235 -22.25 -10.62 16.33
C PHE A 235 -21.01 -9.92 15.76
N ASN A 236 -21.01 -8.59 15.75
CA ASN A 236 -19.89 -7.77 15.28
C ASN A 236 -18.77 -7.67 16.34
N THR A 237 -17.95 -8.71 16.45
CA THR A 237 -16.83 -8.78 17.42
C THR A 237 -15.82 -7.65 17.27
N THR A 238 -15.59 -7.17 16.03
CA THR A 238 -14.64 -6.10 15.75
C THR A 238 -15.12 -4.76 16.31
N LEU A 239 -16.40 -4.43 16.09
CA LEU A 239 -16.98 -3.20 16.63
C LEU A 239 -17.04 -3.26 18.17
N TRP A 240 -17.50 -4.38 18.73
CA TRP A 240 -17.56 -4.58 20.18
C TRP A 240 -16.20 -4.33 20.86
N LYS A 241 -15.10 -4.84 20.28
CA LYS A 241 -13.74 -4.55 20.77
C LYS A 241 -13.37 -3.07 20.69
N LYS A 242 -13.73 -2.37 19.61
CA LYS A 242 -13.43 -0.94 19.42
C LYS A 242 -14.24 -0.02 20.35
N LEU A 243 -15.41 -0.48 20.79
CA LEU A 243 -16.27 0.20 21.76
C LEU A 243 -15.82 -0.01 23.22
N GLY A 244 -14.69 -0.70 23.45
CA GLY A 244 -14.19 -0.97 24.81
C GLY A 244 -14.82 -2.20 25.47
N GLN A 245 -15.37 -3.12 24.67
CA GLN A 245 -15.94 -4.39 25.15
C GLN A 245 -17.05 -4.19 26.21
N PRO A 246 -18.09 -3.40 25.90
CA PRO A 246 -19.20 -3.19 26.84
C PRO A 246 -19.85 -4.52 27.22
N LEU A 247 -20.39 -4.59 28.45
CA LEU A 247 -21.13 -5.75 28.93
C LEU A 247 -22.45 -5.86 28.15
N VAL A 248 -22.53 -6.83 27.23
CA VAL A 248 -23.69 -7.05 26.36
C VAL A 248 -24.02 -8.53 26.29
N ASP A 249 -25.31 -8.84 26.21
CA ASP A 249 -25.78 -10.19 25.92
C ASP A 249 -25.45 -10.55 24.47
N LYS A 250 -24.66 -11.60 24.26
CA LYS A 250 -24.27 -12.05 22.91
C LYS A 250 -25.40 -12.77 22.17
N SER A 251 -26.39 -13.30 22.90
CA SER A 251 -27.56 -13.96 22.32
C SER A 251 -28.58 -12.95 21.79
N ASN A 252 -28.63 -11.75 22.39
CA ASN A 252 -29.44 -10.62 21.95
C ASN A 252 -28.65 -9.30 22.01
N PRO A 253 -27.68 -9.11 21.11
CA PRO A 253 -26.82 -7.94 21.15
C PRO A 253 -27.56 -6.66 20.75
N PRO A 254 -27.12 -5.48 21.24
CA PRO A 254 -27.62 -4.18 20.80
C PRO A 254 -27.55 -4.03 19.29
N ALA A 255 -28.45 -3.22 18.73
CA ALA A 255 -28.66 -3.10 17.29
C ALA A 255 -27.36 -2.79 16.52
N CYS A 256 -26.50 -1.92 17.05
CA CYS A 256 -25.26 -1.52 16.38
C CYS A 256 -24.23 -2.67 16.21
N ILE A 257 -24.31 -3.72 17.04
CA ILE A 257 -23.41 -4.90 17.01
C ILE A 257 -24.13 -6.14 16.46
N ASN A 258 -25.46 -6.11 16.35
CA ASN A 258 -26.29 -7.20 15.87
C ASN A 258 -26.26 -7.33 14.34
N LEU A 259 -25.68 -8.44 13.85
CA LEU A 259 -25.57 -8.77 12.43
C LEU A 259 -26.59 -9.82 11.96
N SER A 260 -27.52 -10.23 12.83
CA SER A 260 -28.59 -11.16 12.49
C SER A 260 -29.56 -10.57 11.47
N LEU A 261 -30.02 -11.37 10.52
CA LEU A 261 -31.06 -10.94 9.57
C LEU A 261 -32.45 -10.80 10.23
N ASN A 262 -32.67 -11.43 11.39
CA ASN A 262 -33.92 -11.31 12.12
C ASN A 262 -34.15 -9.88 12.58
N ASP A 263 -35.38 -9.40 12.43
CA ASP A 263 -35.77 -8.07 12.87
C ASP A 263 -35.84 -8.01 14.41
N LEU A 264 -35.41 -6.87 14.95
CA LEU A 264 -35.52 -6.59 16.39
C LEU A 264 -36.93 -6.09 16.73
N PRO A 265 -37.39 -6.22 17.98
CA PRO A 265 -38.69 -5.72 18.39
C PRO A 265 -38.88 -4.23 18.06
N GLY A 266 -39.98 -3.91 17.36
CA GLY A 266 -40.33 -2.54 16.94
C GLY A 266 -39.41 -1.93 15.87
N GLU A 267 -38.56 -2.74 15.23
CA GLU A 267 -37.67 -2.26 14.18
C GLU A 267 -38.41 -2.04 12.86
N ARG A 268 -38.18 -0.87 12.25
CA ARG A 268 -38.77 -0.49 10.96
C ARG A 268 -37.66 -0.17 9.97
N TRP A 269 -37.80 -0.56 8.72
CA TRP A 269 -36.80 -0.36 7.68
C TRP A 269 -37.23 0.71 6.67
N LYS A 270 -36.30 1.56 6.26
CA LYS A 270 -36.46 2.54 5.18
C LYS A 270 -35.30 2.45 4.18
N PRO A 271 -35.51 2.75 2.89
CA PRO A 271 -34.42 2.81 1.92
C PRO A 271 -33.40 3.90 2.30
N ILE A 272 -32.12 3.65 2.03
CA ILE A 272 -31.08 4.67 2.19
C ILE A 272 -31.11 5.60 0.97
N PRO A 273 -31.17 6.94 1.15
CA PRO A 273 -31.17 7.90 0.04
C PRO A 273 -29.98 7.70 -0.90
N GLU A 274 -30.22 7.83 -2.21
CA GLU A 274 -29.25 7.63 -3.31
C GLU A 274 -28.76 6.17 -3.46
N LEU A 275 -29.27 5.24 -2.65
CA LEU A 275 -28.89 3.83 -2.60
C LEU A 275 -30.13 2.90 -2.59
N GLU A 276 -31.24 3.39 -3.12
CA GLU A 276 -32.51 2.68 -3.21
C GLU A 276 -32.35 1.36 -3.99
N GLY A 277 -33.00 0.30 -3.51
CA GLY A 277 -32.89 -1.05 -4.08
C GLY A 277 -31.61 -1.82 -3.68
N TYR A 278 -30.60 -1.16 -3.12
CA TYR A 278 -29.36 -1.81 -2.67
C TYR A 278 -29.23 -1.90 -1.16
N PHE A 279 -29.65 -0.86 -0.43
CA PHE A 279 -29.50 -0.80 1.02
C PHE A 279 -30.72 -0.17 1.70
N THR A 280 -31.01 -0.66 2.90
CA THR A 280 -32.03 -0.12 3.80
C THR A 280 -31.42 0.13 5.17
N ILE A 281 -31.88 1.17 5.88
CA ILE A 281 -31.53 1.44 7.27
C ILE A 281 -32.73 1.20 8.17
N SER A 282 -32.48 0.62 9.34
CA SER A 282 -33.50 0.40 10.35
C SER A 282 -33.64 1.57 11.31
N SER A 283 -34.80 1.68 11.97
CA SER A 283 -35.04 2.65 13.05
C SER A 283 -34.17 2.42 14.28
N LYS A 284 -33.38 1.34 14.31
CA LYS A 284 -32.37 1.08 15.36
C LYS A 284 -30.93 1.28 14.85
N GLY A 285 -30.77 1.79 13.63
CA GLY A 285 -29.47 2.13 13.05
C GLY A 285 -28.73 0.98 12.37
N ARG A 286 -29.39 -0.17 12.17
CA ARG A 286 -28.83 -1.29 11.41
C ARG A 286 -28.90 -0.99 9.92
N VAL A 287 -27.89 -1.36 9.17
CA VAL A 287 -27.88 -1.21 7.71
C VAL A 287 -27.93 -2.60 7.08
N LYS A 288 -28.98 -2.87 6.30
CA LYS A 288 -29.19 -4.13 5.58
C LYS A 288 -28.87 -3.90 4.11
N ARG A 289 -28.04 -4.78 3.55
CA ARG A 289 -27.83 -4.87 2.11
C ARG A 289 -28.85 -5.83 1.54
N LEU A 290 -29.54 -5.44 0.47
CA LEU A 290 -30.56 -6.24 -0.20
C LEU A 290 -29.96 -7.21 -1.23
N ASN A 291 -30.74 -8.24 -1.58
CA ASN A 291 -30.41 -9.17 -2.66
C ASN A 291 -30.36 -8.43 -3.99
N THR A 292 -29.17 -8.35 -4.59
CA THR A 292 -28.98 -7.59 -5.84
C THR A 292 -27.92 -8.22 -6.74
N TRP A 293 -28.11 -8.08 -8.05
CA TRP A 293 -27.09 -8.40 -9.05
C TRP A 293 -26.22 -7.17 -9.34
N THR A 294 -24.90 -7.36 -9.45
CA THR A 294 -24.02 -6.29 -9.92
C THR A 294 -24.21 -6.03 -11.40
N GLU A 295 -23.94 -4.79 -11.83
CA GLU A 295 -23.98 -4.37 -13.24
C GLU A 295 -22.66 -4.62 -14.00
N ASN A 296 -21.70 -5.30 -13.38
CA ASN A 296 -20.39 -5.55 -13.96
C ASN A 296 -20.47 -6.47 -15.19
N ARG A 297 -19.38 -6.53 -15.99
CA ARG A 297 -19.25 -7.40 -17.17
C ARG A 297 -19.64 -8.86 -16.90
N ASN A 298 -19.32 -9.34 -15.70
CA ASN A 298 -19.87 -10.57 -15.13
C ASN A 298 -20.82 -10.18 -14.00
N LYS A 299 -22.12 -10.48 -14.15
CA LYS A 299 -23.10 -10.20 -13.10
C LYS A 299 -22.82 -11.13 -11.91
N THR A 300 -22.56 -10.57 -10.74
CA THR A 300 -22.33 -11.27 -9.47
C THR A 300 -23.50 -10.98 -8.55
N PHE A 301 -24.01 -12.01 -7.87
CA PHE A 301 -25.07 -11.84 -6.89
C PHE A 301 -24.50 -11.47 -5.52
N TRP A 302 -25.03 -10.43 -4.92
CA TRP A 302 -24.81 -10.12 -3.52
C TRP A 302 -26.03 -10.52 -2.72
N GLY A 303 -25.83 -11.49 -1.83
CA GLY A 303 -26.87 -11.93 -0.91
C GLY A 303 -27.11 -10.93 0.22
N GLU A 304 -28.34 -10.96 0.72
CA GLU A 304 -28.79 -10.17 1.85
C GLU A 304 -27.93 -10.41 3.10
N HIS A 305 -27.61 -9.33 3.81
CA HIS A 305 -26.96 -9.38 5.12
C HIS A 305 -27.02 -8.01 5.80
N ILE A 306 -26.88 -8.01 7.13
CA ILE A 306 -26.62 -6.79 7.89
C ILE A 306 -25.15 -6.39 7.73
N THR A 307 -24.91 -5.14 7.36
CA THR A 307 -23.59 -4.57 7.17
C THR A 307 -22.97 -4.20 8.50
N SER A 308 -21.72 -4.62 8.70
CA SER A 308 -20.95 -4.25 9.90
C SER A 308 -20.70 -2.75 9.98
N LEU A 309 -21.12 -2.15 11.09
CA LEU A 309 -20.78 -0.77 11.43
C LEU A 309 -19.35 -0.65 11.95
N SER A 310 -18.80 0.56 11.87
CA SER A 310 -17.45 0.90 12.31
C SER A 310 -17.40 2.23 13.06
N VAL A 311 -16.31 2.43 13.81
CA VAL A 311 -15.96 3.70 14.48
C VAL A 311 -14.61 4.20 13.98
N LEU A 312 -14.43 5.53 13.94
CA LEU A 312 -13.26 6.18 13.35
C LEU A 312 -11.99 5.97 14.17
N LYS A 313 -12.11 6.04 15.50
CA LYS A 313 -11.03 5.82 16.47
C LYS A 313 -11.53 4.90 17.58
N SER A 314 -10.64 4.17 18.24
CA SER A 314 -10.98 3.45 19.48
C SER A 314 -11.50 4.45 20.52
N ASN A 315 -12.60 4.11 21.21
CA ASN A 315 -13.35 5.00 22.12
C ASN A 315 -14.08 6.18 21.44
N SER A 316 -14.16 6.20 20.11
CA SER A 316 -15.08 7.10 19.40
C SER A 316 -16.47 6.45 19.36
N ASN A 317 -17.50 7.23 19.70
CA ASN A 317 -18.89 6.80 19.62
C ASN A 317 -19.55 7.16 18.28
N TYR A 318 -18.74 7.59 17.28
CA TYR A 318 -19.23 7.97 15.97
C TYR A 318 -19.35 6.74 15.07
N LEU A 319 -20.56 6.17 15.04
CA LEU A 319 -20.89 5.01 14.21
C LEU A 319 -21.12 5.41 12.75
N TYR A 320 -20.51 4.68 11.83
CA TYR A 320 -20.71 4.84 10.40
C TYR A 320 -20.71 3.49 9.67
N ALA A 321 -21.39 3.45 8.53
CA ALA A 321 -21.37 2.32 7.60
C ALA A 321 -20.47 2.62 6.40
N GLN A 322 -19.61 1.66 6.03
CA GLN A 322 -18.86 1.69 4.78
C GLN A 322 -19.60 0.86 3.75
N LEU A 323 -20.29 1.52 2.83
CA LEU A 323 -21.08 0.87 1.78
C LEU A 323 -20.35 0.98 0.45
N SER A 324 -20.54 -0.01 -0.41
CA SER A 324 -20.05 0.06 -1.79
C SER A 324 -21.10 -0.44 -2.76
N CYS A 325 -21.32 0.32 -3.82
CA CYS A 325 -22.27 -0.01 -4.89
C CYS A 325 -21.79 0.61 -6.19
N ASN A 326 -21.94 -0.11 -7.31
CA ASN A 326 -21.61 0.36 -8.66
C ASN A 326 -20.24 1.04 -8.77
N GLY A 327 -19.24 0.46 -8.10
CA GLY A 327 -17.86 0.98 -8.08
C GLY A 327 -17.62 2.21 -7.20
N ARG A 328 -18.66 2.79 -6.59
CA ARG A 328 -18.57 3.91 -5.65
C ARG A 328 -18.55 3.43 -4.21
N LYS A 329 -17.84 4.16 -3.35
CA LYS A 329 -17.78 3.91 -1.90
C LYS A 329 -18.47 5.05 -1.17
N TYR A 330 -19.29 4.70 -0.18
CA TYR A 330 -20.04 5.61 0.66
C TYR A 330 -19.63 5.40 2.10
N CYS A 331 -19.32 6.49 2.81
CA CYS A 331 -19.03 6.48 4.24
C CYS A 331 -20.16 7.26 4.90
N LEU A 332 -21.17 6.54 5.41
CA LEU A 332 -22.42 7.15 5.86
C LEU A 332 -22.50 7.14 7.39
N PRO A 333 -22.57 8.32 8.04
CA PRO A 333 -22.80 8.42 9.48
C PRO A 333 -24.19 7.92 9.87
N ILE A 334 -24.26 7.01 10.84
CA ILE A 334 -25.54 6.38 11.22
C ILE A 334 -26.49 7.39 11.85
N THR A 335 -25.99 8.31 12.67
CA THR A 335 -26.82 9.35 13.30
C THR A 335 -27.49 10.28 12.28
N ARG A 336 -26.79 10.63 11.19
CA ARG A 336 -27.36 11.45 10.11
C ARG A 336 -28.44 10.71 9.35
N LEU A 337 -28.19 9.45 9.00
CA LEU A 337 -29.19 8.63 8.30
C LEU A 337 -30.43 8.38 9.17
N LEU A 338 -30.24 8.11 10.46
CA LEU A 338 -31.34 7.92 11.41
C LEU A 338 -32.21 9.17 11.52
N TYR A 339 -31.59 10.34 11.70
CA TYR A 339 -32.32 11.60 11.78
C TYR A 339 -33.07 11.89 10.48
N TYR A 340 -32.40 11.79 9.33
CA TYR A 340 -33.01 11.99 8.02
C TYR A 340 -34.19 11.05 7.76
N CYS A 341 -34.02 9.75 8.03
CA CYS A 341 -35.04 8.75 7.69
C CYS A 341 -36.22 8.72 8.67
N PHE A 342 -36.01 9.07 9.94
CA PHE A 342 -36.99 8.81 11.01
C PHE A 342 -37.39 10.04 11.85
N VAL A 343 -36.74 11.19 11.67
CA VAL A 343 -37.06 12.44 12.40
C VAL A 343 -37.49 13.53 11.43
N GLU A 344 -36.55 14.04 10.64
CA GLU A 344 -36.78 15.17 9.73
C GLU A 344 -35.78 15.11 8.57
N GLU A 345 -36.27 15.34 7.36
CA GLU A 345 -35.44 15.39 6.16
C GLU A 345 -34.63 16.68 6.11
N PHE A 346 -33.35 16.56 5.75
CA PHE A 346 -32.43 17.69 5.58
C PHE A 346 -31.35 17.33 4.56
N ASP A 347 -30.59 18.31 4.08
CA ASP A 347 -29.49 18.03 3.16
C ASP A 347 -28.38 17.23 3.85
N LEU A 348 -28.29 15.93 3.52
CA LEU A 348 -27.24 15.04 4.01
C LEU A 348 -25.82 15.50 3.64
N LYS A 349 -25.66 16.36 2.61
CA LYS A 349 -24.38 16.92 2.18
C LYS A 349 -24.02 18.22 2.90
N ASP A 350 -24.96 18.86 3.59
CA ASP A 350 -24.69 20.08 4.34
C ASP A 350 -23.80 19.79 5.56
N LYS A 351 -22.60 20.36 5.54
CA LYS A 351 -21.58 20.24 6.59
C LYS A 351 -21.76 21.27 7.71
N ASN A 352 -22.60 22.29 7.51
CA ASN A 352 -22.93 23.28 8.53
C ASN A 352 -23.94 22.74 9.54
N LEU A 353 -24.58 21.61 9.24
CA LEU A 353 -25.54 20.95 10.11
C LEU A 353 -24.92 19.71 10.76
N VAL A 354 -25.00 19.64 12.09
CA VAL A 354 -24.45 18.54 12.90
C VAL A 354 -25.56 17.90 13.73
N ILE A 355 -25.58 16.57 13.76
CA ILE A 355 -26.45 15.81 14.66
C ILE A 355 -25.72 15.58 15.98
N VAL A 356 -26.26 16.14 17.05
CA VAL A 356 -25.83 15.88 18.42
C VAL A 356 -26.58 14.66 18.95
N ASN A 357 -25.83 13.67 19.43
CA ASN A 357 -26.38 12.45 20.02
C ASN A 357 -26.21 12.49 21.54
N ASN A 358 -27.33 12.60 22.24
CA ASN A 358 -27.40 12.65 23.70
C ASN A 358 -27.68 11.28 24.35
N SER A 359 -27.68 10.19 23.57
CA SER A 359 -27.89 8.84 24.10
C SER A 359 -26.76 8.44 25.05
N ILE A 360 -27.10 7.71 26.12
CA ILE A 360 -26.15 7.14 27.07
C ILE A 360 -26.40 5.63 27.13
N PRO A 361 -25.48 4.79 26.62
CA PRO A 361 -24.23 5.15 25.94
C PRO A 361 -24.45 5.65 24.50
N GLN A 362 -23.54 6.50 24.00
CA GLN A 362 -23.69 7.13 22.67
C GLN A 362 -23.70 6.13 21.48
N TRP A 363 -23.22 4.90 21.67
CA TRP A 363 -23.26 3.86 20.63
C TRP A 363 -24.58 3.08 20.60
N ASP A 364 -25.42 3.22 21.63
CA ASP A 364 -26.79 2.68 21.67
C ASP A 364 -27.76 3.81 21.38
N ILE A 365 -27.96 4.07 20.09
CA ILE A 365 -28.59 5.30 19.63
C ILE A 365 -30.11 5.18 19.78
N ASP A 366 -30.68 6.07 20.59
CA ASP A 366 -32.11 6.37 20.58
C ASP A 366 -32.37 7.56 19.66
N ILE A 367 -33.29 7.40 18.71
CA ILE A 367 -33.67 8.45 17.76
C ILE A 367 -34.19 9.68 18.48
N SER A 368 -34.92 9.52 19.59
CA SER A 368 -35.48 10.63 20.37
C SER A 368 -34.41 11.53 21.01
N ASN A 369 -33.19 11.01 21.15
CA ASN A 369 -32.04 11.72 21.72
C ASN A 369 -31.15 12.39 20.66
N LEU A 370 -31.56 12.40 19.38
CA LEU A 370 -30.85 13.05 18.29
C LEU A 370 -31.38 14.47 18.04
N ASN A 371 -30.49 15.45 17.98
CA ASN A 371 -30.83 16.84 17.74
C ASN A 371 -29.99 17.45 16.61
N LEU A 372 -30.63 18.13 15.66
CA LEU A 372 -29.96 18.85 14.59
C LEU A 372 -29.57 20.26 15.07
N LYS A 373 -28.29 20.62 14.94
CA LYS A 373 -27.77 21.95 15.33
C LYS A 373 -26.85 22.53 14.25
N PRO A 374 -26.82 23.87 14.09
CA PRO A 374 -25.78 24.54 13.31
C PRO A 374 -24.40 24.37 13.94
N PHE A 375 -23.39 24.14 13.11
CA PHE A 375 -22.00 23.98 13.52
C PHE A 375 -21.44 25.22 14.25
N SER A 376 -21.94 26.41 13.89
CA SER A 376 -21.56 27.68 14.52
C SER A 376 -21.97 27.75 16.00
N GLU A 377 -23.07 27.12 16.39
CA GLU A 377 -23.54 27.06 17.78
C GLU A 377 -22.58 26.20 18.63
N ILE A 378 -22.20 25.02 18.12
CA ILE A 378 -21.24 24.12 18.76
C ILE A 378 -19.87 24.80 18.96
N LEU A 379 -19.42 25.58 17.96
CA LEU A 379 -18.16 26.34 18.07
C LEU A 379 -18.23 27.44 19.12
N LYS A 380 -19.36 28.15 19.25
CA LYS A 380 -19.52 29.19 20.28
C LYS A 380 -19.43 28.61 21.69
N GLU A 381 -20.11 27.50 21.94
CA GLU A 381 -20.07 26.78 23.21
C GLU A 381 -18.63 26.35 23.54
N ARG A 382 -17.95 25.73 22.57
CA ARG A 382 -16.56 25.29 22.73
C ARG A 382 -15.62 26.47 23.01
N ASN A 383 -15.73 27.56 22.25
CA ASN A 383 -14.83 28.71 22.40
C ASN A 383 -14.97 29.36 23.79
N LYS A 384 -16.19 29.44 24.34
CA LYS A 384 -16.44 29.94 25.70
C LYS A 384 -15.65 29.17 26.77
N GLU A 385 -15.40 27.87 26.55
CA GLU A 385 -14.61 27.01 27.44
C GLU A 385 -13.09 27.22 27.33
N TYR A 386 -12.59 27.74 26.20
CA TYR A 386 -11.16 27.98 25.99
C TYR A 386 -10.71 29.38 26.44
N THR A 387 -11.59 30.39 26.34
CA THR A 387 -11.26 31.78 26.73
C THR A 387 -10.86 31.88 28.21
N THR A 388 -11.36 30.98 29.06
CA THR A 388 -11.04 30.90 30.49
C THR A 388 -9.64 30.35 30.82
N LYS A 389 -8.82 29.97 29.82
CA LYS A 389 -7.49 29.31 30.04
C LYS A 389 -6.25 30.14 29.62
N VAL A 390 -6.40 31.40 29.20
CA VAL A 390 -5.28 32.28 28.78
C VAL A 390 -4.56 32.90 29.99
N ARG A 391 -3.21 32.92 30.00
CA ARG A 391 -2.37 33.55 31.03
C ARG A 391 -1.60 34.74 30.45
N THR A 392 -1.87 35.95 30.94
CA THR A 392 -1.10 37.16 30.59
C THR A 392 0.16 37.26 31.45
N ILE A 393 1.34 37.41 30.82
CA ILE A 393 2.63 37.59 31.49
C ILE A 393 3.15 39.01 31.24
N LEU A 394 3.50 39.70 32.32
CA LEU A 394 4.12 41.04 32.32
C LEU A 394 5.62 40.97 32.60
N ASN A 395 6.36 42.03 32.28
CA ASN A 395 7.80 42.14 32.50
C ASN A 395 8.13 42.20 34.00
N SER A 396 9.25 41.60 34.39
CA SER A 396 9.74 41.58 35.77
C SER A 396 10.24 42.94 36.28
N LYS A 397 10.31 43.97 35.43
CA LYS A 397 10.81 45.34 35.73
C LYS A 397 12.26 45.40 36.24
N LYS A 398 13.02 44.31 36.11
CA LYS A 398 14.45 44.29 36.44
C LYS A 398 15.23 45.04 35.36
N THR A 399 16.11 45.95 35.76
CA THR A 399 16.94 46.74 34.85
C THR A 399 18.39 46.27 34.80
N PHE A 400 18.81 45.38 35.70
CA PHE A 400 20.18 44.88 35.80
C PHE A 400 20.22 43.36 36.02
N ASN A 401 21.19 42.68 35.40
CA ASN A 401 21.38 41.23 35.50
C ASN A 401 22.31 40.84 36.66
N ASP A 402 21.82 40.94 37.90
CA ASP A 402 22.61 40.63 39.11
C ASP A 402 23.21 39.21 39.09
N SER A 403 22.46 38.23 38.58
CA SER A 403 22.91 36.83 38.55
C SER A 403 24.13 36.63 37.65
N LEU A 404 24.19 37.29 36.51
CA LEU A 404 25.36 37.22 35.64
C LEU A 404 26.55 37.97 36.23
N TRP A 405 26.30 39.13 36.84
CA TRP A 405 27.33 39.94 37.50
C TRP A 405 28.02 39.17 38.64
N GLU A 406 27.25 38.42 39.43
CA GLU A 406 27.79 37.53 40.46
C GLU A 406 28.63 36.40 39.87
N LYS A 407 28.16 35.75 38.80
CA LYS A 407 28.88 34.64 38.12
C LYS A 407 30.20 35.06 37.48
N LEU A 408 30.32 36.33 37.06
CA LEU A 408 31.55 36.89 36.50
C LEU A 408 32.52 37.41 37.56
N GLY A 409 32.30 37.10 38.84
CA GLY A 409 33.21 37.49 39.92
C GLY A 409 33.05 38.94 40.37
N LYS A 410 31.86 39.54 40.17
CA LYS A 410 31.52 40.92 40.58
C LYS A 410 32.53 41.96 40.06
N PRO A 411 32.73 42.04 38.73
CA PRO A 411 33.65 43.03 38.15
C PRO A 411 33.23 44.45 38.55
N ARG A 412 34.22 45.34 38.74
CA ARG A 412 33.99 46.76 39.04
C ARG A 412 33.40 47.44 37.80
N ILE A 413 32.08 47.68 37.83
CA ILE A 413 31.33 48.33 36.75
C ILE A 413 30.39 49.40 37.31
N ASN A 414 30.08 50.42 36.51
CA ASN A 414 29.08 51.41 36.87
C ASN A 414 27.67 50.83 36.68
N LYS A 415 26.96 50.50 37.76
CA LYS A 415 25.60 49.95 37.70
C LYS A 415 24.55 50.92 37.12
N LYS A 416 24.83 52.22 37.09
CA LYS A 416 23.93 53.23 36.47
C LYS A 416 24.06 53.28 34.95
N SER A 417 25.18 52.79 34.41
CA SER A 417 25.45 52.67 32.97
C SER A 417 26.24 51.37 32.75
N PRO A 418 25.59 50.21 32.94
CA PRO A 418 26.28 48.93 32.90
C PRO A 418 26.61 48.53 31.45
N PRO A 419 27.61 47.67 31.23
CA PRO A 419 27.83 47.04 29.93
C PRO A 419 26.56 46.36 29.42
N ALA A 420 26.36 46.36 28.10
CA ALA A 420 25.11 45.94 27.46
C ALA A 420 24.61 44.55 27.91
N ILE A 421 25.52 43.60 28.15
CA ILE A 421 25.17 42.24 28.60
C ILE A 421 24.51 42.17 30.00
N PHE A 422 24.66 43.22 30.81
CA PHE A 422 24.06 43.35 32.13
C PHE A 422 22.82 44.24 32.12
N ASP A 423 22.59 45.04 31.07
CA ASP A 423 21.46 45.95 30.95
C ASP A 423 20.19 45.19 30.53
N LEU A 424 19.20 45.14 31.42
CA LEU A 424 17.88 44.54 31.18
C LEU A 424 16.79 45.58 30.90
N SER A 425 17.14 46.87 30.81
CA SER A 425 16.20 47.93 30.48
C SER A 425 15.75 47.85 29.03
N LEU A 426 14.50 48.25 28.78
CA LEU A 426 13.94 48.27 27.42
C LEU A 426 14.42 49.45 26.58
N ASN A 427 15.15 50.40 27.17
CA ASN A 427 15.69 51.54 26.44
C ASN A 427 16.84 51.06 25.56
N ASP A 428 16.89 51.55 24.32
CA ASP A 428 17.98 51.26 23.40
C ASP A 428 19.25 52.00 23.85
N LEU A 429 20.39 51.32 23.71
CA LEU A 429 21.71 51.89 23.96
C LEU A 429 22.17 52.71 22.75
N PRO A 430 23.14 53.64 22.92
CA PRO A 430 23.72 54.36 21.79
C PRO A 430 24.26 53.40 20.71
N ASP A 431 23.91 53.68 19.46
CA ASP A 431 24.28 52.90 18.26
C ASP A 431 23.85 51.43 18.29
N GLU A 432 22.80 51.11 19.06
CA GLU A 432 22.26 49.76 19.13
C GLU A 432 21.28 49.45 17.99
N GLN A 433 21.53 48.35 17.31
CA GLN A 433 20.72 47.86 16.19
C GLN A 433 20.21 46.46 16.49
N TRP A 434 18.92 46.23 16.28
CA TRP A 434 18.25 44.95 16.54
C TRP A 434 18.01 44.17 15.24
N LYS A 435 18.31 42.87 15.25
CA LYS A 435 17.96 41.90 14.19
C LYS A 435 17.14 40.75 14.76
N PRO A 436 16.25 40.11 13.97
CA PRO A 436 15.50 38.94 14.43
C PRO A 436 16.45 37.78 14.77
N VAL A 437 16.15 37.03 15.82
CA VAL A 437 16.93 35.83 16.15
C VAL A 437 16.60 34.72 15.13
N PRO A 438 17.60 34.13 14.45
CA PRO A 438 17.38 33.06 13.47
C PRO A 438 16.58 31.90 14.05
N GLY A 439 15.53 31.48 13.35
CA GLY A 439 14.62 30.42 13.78
C GLY A 439 13.52 30.85 14.75
N PHE A 440 13.51 32.11 15.20
CA PHE A 440 12.50 32.66 16.13
C PHE A 440 11.93 34.01 15.66
N ASN A 441 11.77 34.14 14.35
CA ASN A 441 11.30 35.36 13.69
C ASN A 441 10.01 35.88 14.32
N ARG A 442 9.94 37.21 14.49
CA ARG A 442 8.80 37.94 15.10
C ARG A 442 8.52 37.62 16.57
N LYS A 443 9.37 36.84 17.25
CA LYS A 443 9.23 36.52 18.67
C LYS A 443 10.43 36.97 19.51
N TYR A 444 11.63 36.92 18.93
CA TYR A 444 12.85 37.36 19.59
C TYR A 444 13.72 38.19 18.65
N ALA A 445 14.44 39.15 19.23
CA ALA A 445 15.45 39.95 18.54
C ALA A 445 16.76 39.98 19.35
N ILE A 446 17.88 40.11 18.65
CA ILE A 446 19.23 40.24 19.20
C ILE A 446 19.86 41.54 18.70
N SER A 447 20.56 42.26 19.58
CA SER A 447 21.21 43.52 19.22
C SER A 447 22.69 43.32 18.91
N ASN A 448 23.27 44.23 18.11
CA ASN A 448 24.70 44.29 17.82
C ASN A 448 25.58 44.46 19.07
N LYS A 449 25.01 44.91 20.20
CA LYS A 449 25.69 45.04 21.51
C LYS A 449 25.59 43.78 22.38
N GLY A 450 24.92 42.72 21.91
CA GLY A 450 24.79 41.46 22.65
C GLY A 450 23.57 41.33 23.55
N ARG A 451 22.59 42.23 23.46
CA ARG A 451 21.30 42.10 24.18
C ARG A 451 20.34 41.23 23.40
N VAL A 452 19.46 40.51 24.10
CA VAL A 452 18.41 39.67 23.47
C VAL A 452 17.08 40.02 24.09
N LYS A 453 16.07 40.35 23.27
CA LYS A 453 14.71 40.63 23.74
C LYS A 453 13.69 39.65 23.20
N ARG A 454 12.69 39.34 24.03
CA ARG A 454 11.43 38.73 23.63
C ARG A 454 10.44 39.86 23.30
N LEU A 455 9.76 39.73 22.17
CA LEU A 455 8.75 40.68 21.73
C LEU A 455 7.39 40.42 22.40
N SER A 456 6.61 41.48 22.56
CA SER A 456 5.21 41.43 22.98
C SER A 456 4.32 40.66 22.01
N GLY A 457 3.20 40.15 22.51
CA GLY A 457 2.23 39.38 21.74
C GLY A 457 2.15 37.91 22.13
N TRP A 458 1.67 37.09 21.19
CA TRP A 458 1.42 35.67 21.45
C TRP A 458 2.71 34.87 21.62
N GLY A 459 2.89 34.36 22.84
CA GLY A 459 3.93 33.41 23.18
C GLY A 459 3.56 31.97 22.83
N ALA A 460 4.39 31.02 23.25
CA ALA A 460 4.11 29.61 23.04
C ALA A 460 3.13 29.03 24.08
N GLY A 461 2.04 28.42 23.59
CA GLY A 461 1.01 27.79 24.42
C GLY A 461 -0.12 28.75 24.76
N THR A 462 -0.44 28.90 26.05
CA THR A 462 -1.53 29.75 26.55
C THR A 462 -1.02 31.09 27.09
N HIS A 463 0.22 31.48 26.76
CA HIS A 463 0.86 32.69 27.26
C HIS A 463 0.73 33.85 26.28
N PHE A 464 0.25 34.98 26.78
CA PHE A 464 0.27 36.26 26.08
C PHE A 464 1.22 37.21 26.81
N TYR A 465 2.22 37.73 26.11
CA TYR A 465 3.19 38.67 26.67
C TYR A 465 2.72 40.10 26.42
N GLY A 466 2.38 40.84 27.47
CA GLY A 466 1.81 42.18 27.34
C GLY A 466 2.80 43.24 26.84
N GLU A 467 4.10 43.00 27.01
CA GLU A 467 5.17 43.95 26.69
C GLU A 467 6.48 43.20 26.33
N ASP A 468 7.40 43.91 25.69
CA ASP A 468 8.74 43.42 25.36
C ASP A 468 9.55 43.15 26.66
N GLN A 469 10.52 42.24 26.59
CA GLN A 469 11.39 41.93 27.73
C GLN A 469 12.80 41.54 27.28
N ILE A 470 13.82 42.23 27.82
CA ILE A 470 15.21 41.81 27.69
C ILE A 470 15.44 40.52 28.50
N LEU A 471 15.99 39.51 27.86
CA LEU A 471 16.31 38.22 28.47
C LEU A 471 17.61 38.32 29.25
N SER A 472 17.63 37.74 30.45
CA SER A 472 18.85 37.60 31.23
C SER A 472 19.80 36.58 30.59
N LEU A 473 21.00 37.04 30.23
CA LEU A 473 22.10 36.18 29.81
C LEU A 473 22.67 35.39 30.99
N ASN A 474 23.25 34.23 30.69
CA ASN A 474 23.86 33.31 31.65
C ASN A 474 25.25 32.87 31.18
N LEU A 475 26.08 32.42 32.12
CA LEU A 475 27.41 31.85 31.88
C LEU A 475 27.40 30.34 32.17
N THR A 476 28.11 29.55 31.35
CA THR A 476 28.37 28.13 31.62
C THR A 476 29.46 27.96 32.68
N SER A 477 29.40 26.85 33.43
CA SER A 477 30.32 26.55 34.55
C SER A 477 31.52 25.67 34.16
N ASP A 478 31.74 25.43 32.86
CA ASP A 478 32.75 24.53 32.31
C ASP A 478 34.08 25.24 31.96
N LYS A 479 35.14 24.47 31.68
CA LYS A 479 36.50 24.97 31.33
C LYS A 479 36.52 25.91 30.10
N SER A 480 35.45 25.94 29.31
CA SER A 480 35.25 26.80 28.15
C SER A 480 34.02 27.69 28.36
N SER A 481 34.08 28.60 29.33
CA SER A 481 32.94 29.44 29.70
C SER A 481 32.44 30.30 28.52
N TYR A 482 31.13 30.28 28.26
CA TYR A 482 30.51 31.15 27.25
C TYR A 482 29.14 31.68 27.70
N LEU A 483 28.76 32.83 27.13
CA LEU A 483 27.48 33.48 27.36
C LEU A 483 26.36 32.81 26.54
N TYR A 484 25.21 32.57 27.17
CA TYR A 484 24.04 32.00 26.52
C TYR A 484 22.71 32.58 27.03
N PHE A 485 21.66 32.41 26.23
CA PHE A 485 20.26 32.66 26.63
C PHE A 485 19.37 31.45 26.33
N LYS A 486 18.17 31.45 26.89
CA LYS A 486 17.13 30.42 26.65
C LYS A 486 15.85 31.10 26.17
N VAL A 487 15.24 30.53 25.14
CA VAL A 487 13.89 30.87 24.71
C VAL A 487 12.85 30.08 25.54
N HIS A 488 11.56 30.29 25.27
CA HIS A 488 10.51 29.58 26.00
C HIS A 488 10.60 28.06 25.76
N LYS A 489 10.41 27.24 26.82
CA LYS A 489 10.62 25.76 26.78
C LYS A 489 9.78 25.00 25.74
N LYS A 490 8.64 25.56 25.32
CA LYS A 490 7.77 25.00 24.26
C LYS A 490 8.26 25.31 22.85
N GLU A 491 9.19 26.25 22.70
CA GLU A 491 9.75 26.65 21.41
C GLU A 491 11.09 25.98 21.19
N ASP A 492 11.97 26.01 22.19
CA ASP A 492 13.21 25.24 22.18
C ASP A 492 13.70 25.00 23.61
N LYS A 493 14.27 23.82 23.84
CA LYS A 493 14.89 23.45 25.12
C LYS A 493 16.40 23.73 25.13
N ALA A 494 17.02 23.88 23.97
CA ALA A 494 18.45 24.11 23.84
C ALA A 494 18.84 25.55 24.19
N GLN A 495 19.97 25.71 24.88
CA GLN A 495 20.57 27.02 25.12
C GLN A 495 21.19 27.58 23.84
N LYS A 496 21.11 28.89 23.66
CA LYS A 496 21.63 29.60 22.48
C LYS A 496 22.90 30.35 22.86
N MET A 497 24.03 29.98 22.25
CA MET A 497 25.31 30.64 22.45
C MET A 497 25.24 32.06 21.88
N LEU A 498 25.45 33.07 22.73
CA LEU A 498 25.25 34.47 22.38
C LEU A 498 26.14 34.87 21.19
N LEU A 499 27.44 34.62 21.29
CA LEU A 499 28.42 35.05 20.29
C LEU A 499 28.20 34.39 18.91
N ARG A 500 27.73 33.14 18.87
CA ARG A 500 27.37 32.49 17.60
C ARG A 500 26.21 33.20 16.92
N MET A 501 25.20 33.62 17.70
CA MET A 501 24.05 34.33 17.13
C MET A 501 24.44 35.73 16.69
N LEU A 502 25.32 36.41 17.44
CA LEU A 502 25.82 37.73 17.06
C LEU A 502 26.64 37.70 15.78
N TYR A 503 27.59 36.77 15.68
CA TYR A 503 28.42 36.60 14.49
C TYR A 503 27.56 36.33 13.26
N TYR A 504 26.61 35.38 13.37
CA TYR A 504 25.65 35.09 12.30
C TYR A 504 24.84 36.32 11.89
N CYS A 505 24.31 37.08 12.84
CA CYS A 505 23.40 38.18 12.53
C CYS A 505 24.12 39.43 12.00
N PHE A 506 25.36 39.70 12.43
CA PHE A 506 26.00 41.00 12.19
C PHE A 506 27.33 40.93 11.42
N ILE A 507 27.94 39.76 11.24
CA ILE A 507 29.24 39.62 10.57
C ILE A 507 29.10 38.74 9.32
N GLU A 508 28.86 37.44 9.49
CA GLU A 508 28.77 36.48 8.39
C GLU A 508 27.84 35.31 8.74
N GLU A 509 26.95 34.94 7.81
CA GLU A 509 26.05 33.81 7.98
C GLU A 509 26.80 32.48 7.84
N PHE A 510 26.56 31.55 8.77
CA PHE A 510 27.13 30.20 8.75
C PHE A 510 26.15 29.20 9.35
N ASP A 511 26.38 27.89 9.15
CA ASP A 511 25.53 26.87 9.75
C ASP A 511 25.65 26.88 11.28
N LEU A 512 24.62 27.41 11.94
CA LEU A 512 24.53 27.51 13.39
C LEU A 512 24.58 26.14 14.09
N ASN A 513 24.23 25.05 13.39
CA ASN A 513 24.30 23.68 13.91
C ASN A 513 25.68 23.03 13.73
N ASN A 514 26.57 23.64 12.92
CA ASN A 514 27.90 23.11 12.70
C ASN A 514 28.77 23.27 13.96
N ARG A 515 29.12 22.13 14.57
CA ARG A 515 29.93 22.05 15.80
C ARG A 515 31.43 22.09 15.55
N THR A 516 31.88 21.99 14.29
CA THR A 516 33.32 22.07 13.94
C THR A 516 33.81 23.51 13.81
N LEU A 517 32.90 24.49 13.78
CA LEU A 517 33.22 25.92 13.72
C LEU A 517 32.97 26.57 15.08
N ARG A 518 33.90 27.41 15.54
CA ARG A 518 33.83 28.15 16.80
C ARG A 518 34.01 29.64 16.54
N VAL A 519 33.15 30.46 17.14
CA VAL A 519 33.36 31.91 17.20
C VAL A 519 34.31 32.19 18.36
N VAL A 520 35.50 32.70 18.04
CA VAL A 520 36.51 33.11 19.01
C VAL A 520 36.25 34.58 19.37
N ASN A 521 36.30 34.87 20.66
CA ASN A 521 36.10 36.20 21.20
C ASN A 521 37.43 36.76 21.68
N GLU A 522 37.96 37.77 20.98
CA GLU A 522 39.23 38.40 21.33
C GLU A 522 39.01 39.70 22.12
N ASN A 523 37.77 40.00 22.56
CA ASN A 523 37.46 41.15 23.40
C ASN A 523 38.07 41.03 24.81
N GLU A 524 38.70 42.11 25.27
CA GLU A 524 39.15 42.27 26.66
C GLU A 524 38.55 43.54 27.25
N PRO A 525 37.62 43.44 28.21
CA PRO A 525 37.07 42.21 28.81
C PRO A 525 36.06 41.48 27.90
N LEU A 526 35.90 40.16 28.07
CA LEU A 526 35.07 39.28 27.21
C LEU A 526 33.59 39.71 27.07
N TRP A 527 33.09 40.55 27.97
CA TRP A 527 31.71 41.03 28.00
C TRP A 527 31.49 42.38 27.33
N ASP A 528 32.56 43.09 26.96
CA ASP A 528 32.47 44.32 26.19
C ASP A 528 32.58 43.99 24.70
N ILE A 529 31.43 43.72 24.08
CA ILE A 529 31.38 43.06 22.76
C ILE A 529 31.64 44.10 21.66
N ASP A 530 32.86 44.10 21.15
CA ASP A 530 33.19 44.61 19.82
C ASP A 530 33.08 43.48 18.80
N LEU A 531 32.20 43.67 17.80
CA LEU A 531 31.97 42.71 16.73
C LEU A 531 33.20 42.52 15.85
N SER A 532 34.05 43.54 15.68
CA SER A 532 35.27 43.44 14.88
C SER A 532 36.31 42.48 15.47
N ARG A 533 36.19 42.18 16.77
CA ARG A 533 37.06 41.27 17.54
C ARG A 533 36.49 39.86 17.64
N LEU A 534 35.49 39.52 16.82
CA LEU A 534 34.97 38.17 16.69
C LEU A 534 35.47 37.53 15.39
N SER A 535 36.00 36.31 15.48
CA SER A 535 36.45 35.54 14.31
C SER A 535 35.87 34.13 14.30
N LEU A 536 35.51 33.61 13.12
CA LEU A 536 35.05 32.23 12.94
C LEU A 536 36.25 31.34 12.61
N ARG A 537 36.57 30.40 13.49
CA ARG A 537 37.69 29.47 13.31
C ARG A 537 37.22 28.02 13.30
N SER A 538 37.93 27.17 12.56
CA SER A 538 37.80 25.71 12.70
C SER A 538 38.28 25.28 14.09
N MET A 539 37.61 24.29 14.69
CA MET A 539 38.04 23.69 15.95
C MET A 539 39.46 23.12 15.89
N ALA A 540 39.98 22.78 14.69
CA ALA A 540 41.35 22.33 14.51
C ALA A 540 42.38 23.48 14.64
N ASP A 541 41.99 24.70 14.31
CA ASP A 541 42.87 25.89 14.27
C ASP A 541 42.73 26.77 15.53
N ALA A 542 41.76 26.47 16.40
CA ALA A 542 41.46 27.26 17.60
C ALA A 542 42.25 26.83 18.85
N PHE A 543 43.11 25.81 18.75
CA PHE A 543 43.99 25.32 19.83
C PHE A 543 45.48 25.62 19.60
N ASN A 544 45.83 26.32 18.51
CA ASN A 544 47.17 26.85 18.26
C ASN A 544 47.23 28.35 18.59
#